data_AF-A0A660KYI4-F1
#
_entry.id   AF-A0A660KYI4-F1
#
_cell.length_a   1.000
_cell.length_b   1.000
_cell.length_c   1.000
_cell.angle_alpha   90.00
_cell.angle_beta   90.00
_cell.angle_gamma   90.00
#
_symmetry.space_group_name_H-M   'P 1'
#
loop_
_entity.id
_entity.type
_entity.pdbx_description
1 polymer ?
#
loop_
_entity_poly.entity_id
_entity_poly.type
_entity_poly.pdbx_seq_one_letter_code
_entity_poly.pdbx_strand_id
1 'polypeptide(L)'
;MARFLLLPEDELALIAHLLEAESLTRLAHDDLAYGPPVVGLPAAPLPLPDTPQPFTFWVPALGELRTRDGRSLLDRERSPILTWQRSSWHPSGALRPGRLTAQARPRKDQPKALLRVHEGVERWMKREGTKLNPFDHAPDDPPLERPEHERPFAVFALPHAGRWVREGGSIWPWDG
;
A
#
# COMPACT_ATOMS: atom_id res chain seq x y z
N MET A 1 1.23 7.46 10.67
CA MET A 1 1.63 6.49 9.64
C MET A 1 1.51 7.19 8.31
N ALA A 2 2.47 7.05 7.38
CA ALA A 2 2.40 7.79 6.13
C ALA A 2 1.29 7.23 5.21
N ARG A 3 0.61 8.12 4.50
CA ARG A 3 -0.41 7.80 3.49
C ARG A 3 0.15 8.08 2.11
N PHE A 4 -0.24 7.27 1.13
CA PHE A 4 0.33 7.38 -0.20
C PHE A 4 -0.75 7.37 -1.27
N LEU A 5 -0.66 8.30 -2.22
CA LEU A 5 -1.57 8.38 -3.36
C LEU A 5 -0.89 7.75 -4.56
N LEU A 6 -1.46 6.66 -5.06
CA LEU A 6 -0.94 5.93 -6.21
C LEU A 6 -2.06 5.72 -7.23
N LEU A 7 -1.78 6.03 -8.49
CA LEU A 7 -2.52 5.56 -9.65
C LEU A 7 -1.98 4.21 -10.12
N PRO A 8 -2.66 3.48 -11.02
CA PRO A 8 -2.23 2.15 -11.46
C PRO A 8 -0.76 2.07 -11.93
N GLU A 9 -0.26 3.10 -12.61
CA GLU A 9 1.14 3.20 -13.05
C GLU A 9 2.11 3.30 -11.87
N ASP A 10 1.75 4.07 -10.86
CA ASP A 10 2.54 4.20 -9.62
C ASP A 10 2.50 2.88 -8.81
N GLU A 11 1.38 2.17 -8.83
CA GLU A 11 1.25 0.86 -8.18
C GLU A 11 2.15 -0.19 -8.82
N LEU A 12 2.28 -0.19 -10.15
CA LEU A 12 3.23 -1.06 -10.85
C LEU A 12 4.67 -0.76 -10.41
N ALA A 13 5.04 0.51 -10.26
CA ALA A 13 6.36 0.90 -9.76
C ALA A 13 6.59 0.45 -8.30
N LEU A 14 5.58 0.57 -7.43
CA LEU A 14 5.65 0.05 -6.07
C LEU A 14 5.82 -1.47 -6.06
N ILE A 15 5.02 -2.21 -6.85
CA ILE A 15 5.11 -3.68 -6.91
C ILE A 15 6.49 -4.10 -7.43
N ALA A 16 6.99 -3.47 -8.48
CA ALA A 16 8.33 -3.74 -8.99
C ALA A 16 9.40 -3.48 -7.91
N HIS A 17 9.33 -2.36 -7.20
CA HIS A 17 10.25 -2.06 -6.09
C HIS A 17 10.20 -3.13 -4.99
N LEU A 18 9.00 -3.56 -4.58
CA LEU A 18 8.81 -4.60 -3.57
C LEU A 18 9.39 -5.95 -4.02
N LEU A 19 9.17 -6.34 -5.28
CA LEU A 19 9.65 -7.62 -5.80
C LEU A 19 11.16 -7.62 -6.05
N GLU A 20 11.70 -6.55 -6.61
CA GLU A 20 13.10 -6.50 -7.07
C GLU A 20 14.04 -5.98 -5.98
N ALA A 21 13.79 -4.78 -5.48
CA ALA A 21 14.71 -4.12 -4.54
C ALA A 21 14.61 -4.70 -3.12
N GLU A 22 13.40 -5.03 -2.69
CA GLU A 22 13.15 -5.62 -1.37
C GLU A 22 13.11 -7.17 -1.41
N SER A 23 13.27 -7.76 -2.60
CA SER A 23 13.27 -9.22 -2.82
C SER A 23 12.05 -9.91 -2.20
N LEU A 24 10.88 -9.26 -2.22
CA LEU A 24 9.66 -9.81 -1.65
C LEU A 24 8.97 -10.76 -2.63
N THR A 25 8.15 -11.66 -2.08
CA THR A 25 7.29 -12.51 -2.89
C THR A 25 5.86 -12.03 -2.75
N ARG A 26 5.22 -11.65 -3.86
CA ARG A 26 3.78 -11.35 -3.87
C ARG A 26 2.99 -12.64 -3.63
N LEU A 27 2.02 -12.57 -2.73
CA LEU A 27 1.07 -13.65 -2.48
C LEU A 27 -0.21 -13.38 -3.25
N ALA A 28 -0.74 -14.35 -4.01
CA ALA A 28 -2.08 -14.25 -4.53
C ALA A 28 -3.10 -14.38 -3.40
N HIS A 29 -4.26 -13.77 -3.56
CA HIS A 29 -5.29 -13.79 -2.53
C HIS A 29 -5.83 -15.22 -2.30
N ASP A 30 -5.79 -16.07 -3.33
CA ASP A 30 -6.14 -17.49 -3.28
C ASP A 30 -5.05 -18.36 -2.62
N ASP A 31 -3.78 -17.96 -2.71
CA ASP A 31 -2.65 -18.66 -2.03
C ASP A 31 -2.75 -18.59 -0.50
N LEU A 32 -3.52 -17.62 0.01
CA LEU A 32 -3.82 -17.48 1.43
C LEU A 32 -4.89 -18.48 1.90
N ALA A 33 -5.56 -19.17 0.97
CA ALA A 33 -6.52 -20.22 1.25
C ALA A 33 -6.02 -21.61 0.78
N TYR A 34 -5.33 -21.70 -0.38
CA TYR A 34 -4.95 -22.98 -1.00
C TYR A 34 -3.72 -22.85 -1.92
N GLY A 35 -2.51 -23.14 -1.44
CA GLY A 35 -1.38 -23.55 -2.31
C GLY A 35 -0.30 -22.51 -2.64
N PRO A 36 0.73 -22.92 -3.42
CA PRO A 36 1.98 -22.18 -3.58
C PRO A 36 1.85 -20.96 -4.51
N PRO A 37 2.67 -19.92 -4.29
CA PRO A 37 2.48 -18.63 -4.93
C PRO A 37 2.71 -18.66 -6.44
N VAL A 38 1.80 -18.01 -7.17
CA VAL A 38 1.99 -17.66 -8.58
C VAL A 38 2.72 -16.31 -8.64
N VAL A 39 3.97 -16.33 -9.11
CA VAL A 39 4.76 -15.11 -9.34
C VAL A 39 4.35 -14.52 -10.69
N GLY A 40 3.71 -13.35 -10.67
CA GLY A 40 3.35 -12.61 -11.87
C GLY A 40 3.08 -11.14 -11.58
N LEU A 41 3.70 -10.26 -12.38
CA LEU A 41 3.25 -8.89 -12.54
C LEU A 41 1.93 -8.92 -13.34
N PRO A 42 0.95 -8.07 -13.00
CA PRO A 42 -0.22 -7.92 -13.88
C PRO A 42 0.24 -7.39 -15.24
N ALA A 43 -0.20 -8.03 -16.32
CA ALA A 43 0.20 -7.68 -17.70
C ALA A 43 -0.36 -6.34 -18.21
N ALA A 44 -1.29 -5.73 -17.46
CA ALA A 44 -1.91 -4.44 -17.77
C ALA A 44 -2.14 -3.64 -16.48
N PRO A 45 -2.16 -2.29 -16.54
CA PRO A 45 -2.55 -1.46 -15.41
C PRO A 45 -3.98 -1.82 -15.00
N LEU A 46 -4.15 -2.24 -13.75
CA LEU A 46 -5.46 -2.57 -13.20
C LEU A 46 -6.23 -1.28 -12.94
N PRO A 47 -7.52 -1.17 -13.30
CA PRO A 47 -8.30 -0.01 -12.92
C PRO A 47 -8.30 0.14 -11.40
N LEU A 48 -8.45 1.38 -10.95
CA LEU A 48 -8.66 1.67 -9.54
C LEU A 48 -10.04 1.16 -9.13
N PRO A 49 -10.15 0.39 -8.03
CA PRO A 49 -11.44 -0.12 -7.58
C PRO A 49 -12.19 0.93 -6.75
N ASP A 50 -13.51 0.79 -6.69
CA ASP A 50 -14.34 1.56 -5.75
C ASP A 50 -14.11 1.11 -4.30
N THR A 51 -13.78 -0.17 -4.12
CA THR A 51 -13.44 -0.75 -2.81
C THR A 51 -11.95 -1.09 -2.76
N PRO A 52 -11.19 -0.62 -1.76
CA PRO A 52 -9.77 -0.88 -1.69
C PRO A 52 -9.50 -2.38 -1.48
N GLN A 53 -8.88 -3.03 -2.46
CA GLN A 53 -8.41 -4.41 -2.34
C GLN A 53 -6.94 -4.45 -1.95
N PRO A 54 -6.54 -5.27 -0.97
CA PRO A 54 -5.14 -5.34 -0.56
C PRO A 54 -4.29 -6.23 -1.47
N PHE A 55 -3.01 -5.88 -1.61
CA PHE A 55 -1.94 -6.79 -2.03
C PHE A 55 -1.11 -7.21 -0.82
N THR A 56 -0.84 -8.50 -0.69
CA THR A 56 -0.02 -9.04 0.40
C THR A 56 1.31 -9.54 -0.16
N PHE A 57 2.39 -9.23 0.54
CA PHE A 57 3.74 -9.62 0.21
C PHE A 57 4.34 -10.36 1.39
N TRP A 58 4.97 -11.49 1.09
CA TRP A 58 5.79 -12.24 2.01
C TRP A 58 7.21 -11.70 2.01
N VAL A 59 7.85 -11.69 3.17
CA VAL A 59 9.22 -11.21 3.39
C VAL A 59 10.16 -12.42 3.54
N PRO A 60 10.88 -12.83 2.47
CA PRO A 60 11.64 -14.09 2.47
C PRO A 60 12.78 -14.13 3.47
N ALA A 61 13.34 -12.96 3.81
CA ALA A 61 14.36 -12.81 4.84
C ALA A 61 13.94 -13.31 6.24
N LEU A 62 12.66 -13.68 6.42
CA LEU A 62 12.12 -14.24 7.65
C LEU A 62 11.85 -15.76 7.59
N GLY A 63 12.32 -16.43 6.53
CA GLY A 63 12.45 -17.89 6.41
C GLY A 63 11.28 -18.57 5.69
N GLU A 64 11.58 -19.41 4.69
CA GLU A 64 10.59 -20.27 4.02
C GLU A 64 9.99 -21.25 5.04
N LEU A 65 8.81 -20.94 5.57
CA LEU A 65 8.08 -21.91 6.37
C LEU A 65 7.32 -22.82 5.41
N ARG A 66 7.91 -23.97 5.13
CA ARG A 66 7.24 -25.10 4.46
C ARG A 66 7.14 -26.25 5.44
N THR A 67 6.03 -26.98 5.40
CA THR A 67 5.94 -28.29 6.03
C THR A 67 6.84 -29.29 5.29
N ARG A 68 7.10 -30.44 5.92
CA ARG A 68 7.89 -31.54 5.33
C ARG A 68 7.26 -32.12 4.06
N ASP A 69 5.94 -31.99 3.91
CA ASP A 69 5.16 -32.35 2.72
C ASP A 69 4.96 -31.18 1.73
N GLY A 70 5.70 -30.08 1.90
CA GLY A 70 5.75 -28.98 0.94
C GLY A 70 4.59 -27.99 0.99
N ARG A 71 3.69 -28.09 1.99
CA ARG A 71 2.62 -27.11 2.21
C ARG A 71 3.18 -25.82 2.78
N SER A 72 2.59 -24.71 2.37
CA SER A 72 2.87 -23.39 2.93
C SER A 72 2.43 -23.33 4.40
N LEU A 73 3.31 -22.85 5.28
CA LEU A 73 3.00 -22.58 6.70
C LEU A 73 2.68 -21.09 6.92
N LEU A 74 2.24 -20.37 5.89
CA LEU A 74 1.86 -18.97 6.01
C LEU A 74 0.59 -18.84 6.86
N ASP A 75 0.78 -18.43 8.10
CA ASP A 75 -0.28 -18.04 9.02
C ASP A 75 -0.29 -16.50 9.08
N ARG A 76 -1.35 -15.81 8.63
CA ARG A 76 -1.38 -14.34 8.63
C ARG A 76 -1.13 -13.73 10.02
N GLU A 77 -1.50 -14.43 11.09
CA GLU A 77 -1.29 -13.99 12.47
C GLU A 77 0.15 -14.17 12.94
N ARG A 78 0.89 -15.14 12.38
CA ARG A 78 2.25 -15.50 12.83
C ARG A 78 3.33 -15.11 11.84
N SER A 79 3.07 -15.27 10.54
CA SER A 79 3.96 -15.03 9.43
C SER A 79 4.09 -13.53 9.13
N PRO A 80 5.31 -13.03 8.95
CA PRO A 80 5.54 -11.63 8.66
C PRO A 80 5.12 -11.32 7.24
N ILE A 81 4.09 -10.50 7.13
CA ILE A 81 3.54 -10.03 5.86
C ILE A 81 3.54 -8.50 5.84
N LEU A 82 3.79 -7.97 4.65
CA LEU A 82 3.57 -6.57 4.31
C LEU A 82 2.31 -6.50 3.46
N THR A 83 1.38 -5.63 3.80
CA THR A 83 0.12 -5.49 3.08
C THR A 83 -0.04 -4.06 2.57
N TRP A 84 -0.17 -3.93 1.25
CA TRP A 84 -0.51 -2.67 0.58
C TRP A 84 -2.01 -2.62 0.34
N GLN A 85 -2.70 -1.68 0.97
CA GLN A 85 -4.07 -1.32 0.64
C GLN A 85 -4.04 -0.29 -0.48
N ARG A 86 -4.63 -0.63 -1.64
CA ARG A 86 -4.66 0.22 -2.83
C ARG A 86 -5.39 1.54 -2.60
N SER A 87 -5.04 2.55 -3.39
CA SER A 87 -5.90 3.72 -3.54
C SER A 87 -7.25 3.29 -4.11
N SER A 88 -8.31 4.01 -3.80
CA SER A 88 -9.66 3.70 -4.29
C SER A 88 -10.45 4.96 -4.56
N TRP A 89 -11.45 4.89 -5.43
CA TRP A 89 -12.33 6.02 -5.69
C TRP A 89 -13.33 6.20 -4.54
N HIS A 90 -13.46 7.44 -4.06
CA HIS A 90 -14.58 7.86 -3.22
C HIS A 90 -15.80 8.11 -4.12
N PRO A 91 -17.04 7.89 -3.64
CA PRO A 91 -18.26 8.24 -4.38
C PRO A 91 -18.33 9.71 -4.86
N SER A 92 -17.57 10.62 -4.25
CA SER A 92 -17.46 12.03 -4.67
C SER A 92 -16.49 12.25 -5.84
N GLY A 93 -15.87 11.19 -6.39
CA GLY A 93 -14.83 11.29 -7.41
C GLY A 93 -13.42 11.61 -6.87
N ALA A 94 -13.28 11.84 -5.56
CA ALA A 94 -11.99 12.04 -4.93
C ALA A 94 -11.24 10.71 -4.76
N LEU A 95 -9.91 10.74 -4.85
CA LEU A 95 -9.07 9.57 -4.67
C LEU A 95 -8.73 9.38 -3.17
N ARG A 96 -9.04 8.21 -2.63
CA ARG A 96 -8.66 7.80 -1.27
C ARG A 96 -7.19 7.34 -1.28
N PRO A 97 -6.32 7.87 -0.40
CA PRO A 97 -4.95 7.40 -0.27
C PRO A 97 -4.90 5.92 0.10
N GLY A 98 -3.98 5.19 -0.53
CA GLY A 98 -3.58 3.86 -0.13
C GLY A 98 -2.72 3.86 1.13
N ARG A 99 -2.52 2.66 1.68
CA ARG A 99 -1.84 2.46 2.97
C ARG A 99 -0.95 1.22 2.97
N LEU A 100 0.30 1.40 3.38
CA LEU A 100 1.24 0.28 3.57
C LEU A 100 1.21 -0.21 5.01
N THR A 101 0.44 -1.24 5.31
CA THR A 101 0.39 -1.87 6.64
C THR A 101 1.41 -2.99 6.79
N ALA A 102 1.96 -3.12 7.99
CA ALA A 102 2.63 -4.34 8.41
C ALA A 102 1.63 -5.25 9.16
N GLN A 103 2.13 -6.32 9.75
CA GLN A 103 1.32 -7.29 10.48
C GLN A 103 0.45 -6.66 11.59
N ALA A 104 -0.74 -7.23 11.82
CA ALA A 104 -1.73 -6.79 12.82
C ALA A 104 -1.30 -7.10 14.27
N ARG A 105 -0.15 -6.57 14.68
CA ARG A 105 0.39 -6.67 16.04
C ARG A 105 1.09 -5.37 16.44
N PRO A 106 1.23 -5.06 17.75
CA PRO A 106 1.93 -3.87 18.20
C PRO A 106 3.33 -3.79 17.59
N ARG A 107 3.77 -2.57 17.23
CA ARG A 107 5.05 -2.34 16.53
C ARG A 107 6.25 -2.96 17.28
N LYS A 108 6.23 -2.96 18.61
CA LYS A 108 7.29 -3.54 19.47
C LYS A 108 7.41 -5.07 19.33
N ASP A 109 6.35 -5.75 18.90
CA ASP A 109 6.26 -7.21 18.77
C ASP A 109 6.44 -7.66 17.30
N GLN A 110 6.71 -6.72 16.38
CA GLN A 110 6.96 -7.02 14.98
C GLN A 110 8.40 -7.48 14.75
N PRO A 111 8.63 -8.44 13.82
CA PRO A 111 9.98 -8.83 13.44
C PRO A 111 10.78 -7.65 12.90
N LYS A 112 12.02 -7.49 13.36
CA LYS A 112 12.89 -6.37 12.95
C LYS A 112 13.10 -6.29 11.44
N ALA A 113 13.20 -7.43 10.75
CA ALA A 113 13.34 -7.45 9.29
C ALA A 113 12.08 -6.94 8.58
N LEU A 114 10.87 -7.26 9.10
CA LEU A 114 9.62 -6.72 8.56
C LEU A 114 9.55 -5.21 8.74
N LEU A 115 9.93 -4.70 9.92
CA LEU A 115 10.00 -3.26 10.17
C LEU A 115 11.01 -2.57 9.25
N ARG A 116 12.17 -3.20 9.01
CA ARG A 116 13.19 -2.66 8.10
C ARG A 116 12.67 -2.52 6.67
N VAL A 117 12.00 -3.55 6.15
CA VAL A 117 11.37 -3.51 4.82
C VAL A 117 10.28 -2.44 4.79
N HIS A 118 9.38 -2.44 5.77
CA HIS A 118 8.30 -1.43 5.88
C HIS A 118 8.85 0.00 5.84
N GLU A 119 9.88 0.29 6.63
CA GLU A 119 10.56 1.59 6.65
C GLU A 119 11.32 1.89 5.36
N GLY A 120 11.92 0.88 4.72
CA GLY A 120 12.59 0.98 3.43
C GLY A 120 11.63 1.47 2.36
N VAL A 121 10.50 0.78 2.24
CA VAL A 121 9.44 1.10 1.29
C VAL A 121 8.80 2.47 1.59
N GLU A 122 8.52 2.78 2.86
CA GLU A 122 8.04 4.12 3.23
C GLU A 122 9.02 5.22 2.84
N ARG A 123 10.32 5.01 3.06
CA ARG A 123 11.36 5.99 2.71
C ARG A 123 11.47 6.16 1.20
N TRP A 124 11.41 5.06 0.45
CA TRP A 124 11.37 5.08 -1.00
C TRP A 124 10.16 5.89 -1.48
N MET A 125 8.94 5.56 -1.05
CA MET A 125 7.73 6.28 -1.48
C MET A 125 7.76 7.77 -1.11
N LYS A 126 8.30 8.14 0.06
CA LYS A 126 8.45 9.56 0.45
C LYS A 126 9.48 10.31 -0.41
N ARG A 127 10.50 9.61 -0.93
CA ARG A 127 11.52 10.19 -1.80
C ARG A 127 11.01 10.37 -3.22
N GLU A 128 10.30 9.36 -3.74
CA GLU A 128 9.72 9.42 -5.10
C GLU A 128 8.44 10.27 -5.16
N GLY A 129 7.75 10.41 -4.02
CA GLY A 129 6.49 11.12 -3.91
C GLY A 129 6.63 12.60 -3.57
N THR A 130 5.66 13.39 -4.02
CA THR A 130 5.46 14.77 -3.56
C THR A 130 4.56 14.75 -2.34
N LYS A 131 4.98 15.42 -1.26
CA LYS A 131 4.12 15.62 -0.08
C LYS A 131 3.03 16.63 -0.41
N LEU A 132 1.77 16.24 -0.22
CA LEU A 132 0.57 17.04 -0.43
C LEU A 132 -0.24 17.14 0.87
N ASN A 133 -0.93 18.25 1.02
CA ASN A 133 -1.97 18.41 2.03
C ASN A 133 -3.31 18.02 1.41
N PRO A 134 -3.98 16.95 1.87
CA PRO A 134 -5.20 16.50 1.22
C PRO A 134 -6.35 17.52 1.35
N PHE A 135 -6.32 18.42 2.34
CA PHE A 135 -7.35 19.45 2.53
C PHE A 135 -7.25 20.60 1.52
N ASP A 136 -6.09 20.81 0.91
CA ASP A 136 -5.90 21.78 -0.17
C ASP A 136 -6.37 21.24 -1.53
N HIS A 137 -6.65 19.94 -1.59
CA HIS A 137 -7.13 19.23 -2.77
C HIS A 137 -8.42 18.45 -2.48
N ALA A 138 -9.14 18.78 -1.41
CA ALA A 138 -10.39 18.11 -1.05
C ALA A 138 -11.50 18.44 -2.06
N PRO A 139 -12.51 17.56 -2.24
CA PRO A 139 -13.72 17.94 -2.95
C PRO A 139 -14.44 19.10 -2.22
N ASP A 140 -15.09 19.98 -2.98
CA ASP A 140 -15.83 21.13 -2.42
C ASP A 140 -17.16 20.71 -1.78
N ASP A 141 -17.75 19.61 -2.24
CA ASP A 141 -19.04 19.09 -1.75
C ASP A 141 -18.91 17.59 -1.35
N PRO A 142 -19.16 17.22 -0.08
CA PRO A 142 -19.47 18.12 1.03
C PRO A 142 -18.24 18.91 1.49
N PRO A 143 -18.42 20.12 2.05
CA PRO A 143 -17.30 20.88 2.61
C PRO A 143 -16.69 20.10 3.77
N LEU A 144 -15.40 19.79 3.67
CA LEU A 144 -14.68 19.03 4.69
C LEU A 144 -14.12 19.97 5.77
N GLU A 145 -14.41 19.65 7.03
CA GLU A 145 -13.83 20.37 8.16
C GLU A 145 -12.31 20.13 8.19
N ARG A 146 -11.55 21.24 8.21
CA ARG A 146 -10.10 21.20 8.30
C ARG A 146 -9.71 21.02 9.78
N PRO A 147 -8.94 19.98 10.14
CA PRO A 147 -8.48 19.78 11.50
C PRO A 147 -7.46 20.86 11.87
N GLU A 148 -7.40 21.22 13.16
CA GLU A 148 -6.40 22.16 13.69
C GLU A 148 -4.95 21.70 13.42
N HIS A 149 -4.75 20.39 13.28
CA HIS A 149 -3.46 19.78 13.00
C HIS A 149 -3.52 18.91 11.75
N GLU A 150 -3.10 19.46 10.61
CA GLU A 150 -3.16 18.77 9.31
C GLU A 150 -1.99 17.79 9.07
N ARG A 151 -0.87 17.96 9.79
CA ARG A 151 0.34 17.15 9.60
C ARG A 151 0.13 15.61 9.64
N PRO A 152 -0.72 15.05 10.51
CA PRO A 152 -1.01 13.61 10.52
C PRO A 152 -1.70 13.10 9.26
N PHE A 153 -2.33 13.98 8.49
CA PHE A 153 -3.11 13.66 7.29
C PHE A 153 -2.31 13.83 5.99
N ALA A 154 -1.05 14.27 6.07
CA ALA A 154 -0.20 14.47 4.89
C ALA A 154 -0.12 13.20 4.03
N VAL A 155 -0.28 13.38 2.73
CA VAL A 155 -0.24 12.30 1.73
C VAL A 155 1.00 12.48 0.87
N PHE A 156 1.66 11.39 0.51
CA PHE A 156 2.75 11.39 -0.46
C PHE A 156 2.21 10.84 -1.78
N ALA A 157 2.06 11.70 -2.78
CA ALA A 157 1.59 11.31 -4.10
C ALA A 157 2.77 10.94 -5.00
N LEU A 158 2.77 9.72 -5.52
CA LEU A 158 3.76 9.29 -6.52
C LEU A 158 3.57 10.05 -7.84
N PRO A 159 4.55 10.02 -8.77
CA PRO A 159 4.60 10.97 -9.87
C PRO A 159 3.33 11.10 -10.71
N HIS A 160 2.63 9.99 -11.02
CA HIS A 160 1.41 10.03 -11.83
C HIS A 160 0.24 10.56 -11.01
N ALA A 161 0.03 10.06 -9.80
CA ALA A 161 -0.99 10.58 -8.88
C ALA A 161 -0.78 12.07 -8.56
N GLY A 162 0.47 12.49 -8.35
CA GLY A 162 0.82 13.88 -8.09
C GLY A 162 0.57 14.78 -9.31
N ARG A 163 0.75 14.27 -10.53
CA ARG A 163 0.35 14.99 -11.75
C ARG A 163 -1.17 15.13 -11.83
N TRP A 164 -1.90 14.03 -11.63
CA TRP A 164 -3.37 14.03 -11.64
C TRP A 164 -3.97 15.04 -10.66
N VAL A 165 -3.44 15.13 -9.43
CA VAL A 165 -3.89 16.14 -8.45
C VAL A 165 -3.66 17.57 -8.95
N ARG A 166 -2.50 17.85 -9.56
CA ARG A 166 -2.20 19.19 -10.12
C ARG A 166 -3.09 19.54 -11.31
N GLU A 167 -3.61 18.55 -12.01
CA GLU A 167 -4.55 18.71 -13.13
C GLU A 167 -6.02 18.86 -12.66
N GLY A 168 -6.25 18.94 -11.34
CA GLY A 168 -7.58 19.17 -10.76
C GLY A 168 -8.19 17.96 -10.07
N GLY A 169 -7.44 16.85 -9.94
CA GLY A 169 -7.87 15.69 -9.17
C GLY A 169 -8.01 15.99 -7.67
N SER A 170 -9.07 15.47 -7.05
CA SER A 170 -9.32 15.66 -5.62
C SER A 170 -8.82 14.51 -4.74
N ILE A 171 -8.40 14.80 -3.52
CA ILE A 171 -7.94 13.82 -2.54
C ILE A 171 -8.97 13.69 -1.42
N TRP A 172 -9.33 12.47 -1.05
CA TRP A 172 -10.13 12.23 0.15
C TRP A 172 -9.21 12.19 1.38
N PRO A 173 -9.33 13.12 2.35
CA PRO A 173 -8.36 13.26 3.45
C PRO A 173 -8.51 12.19 4.54
N TRP A 174 -9.58 11.40 4.51
CA TRP A 174 -9.90 10.44 5.57
C TRP A 174 -9.61 9.01 5.14
N ASP A 175 -9.25 8.19 6.13
CA ASP A 175 -9.30 6.75 5.97
C ASP A 175 -10.77 6.36 6.10
N GLY A 176 -11.31 5.59 5.14
CA GLY A 176 -12.70 5.11 5.20
C GLY A 176 -12.98 4.27 6.43
#